data_AF-A0A0R3LUN3-F1
#
_entry.id   AF-A0A0R3LUN3-F1
#
_cell.length_a   1.000
_cell.length_b   1.000
_cell.length_c   1.000
_cell.angle_alpha   90.00
_cell.angle_beta   90.00
_cell.angle_gamma   90.00
#
_symmetry.space_group_name_H-M   'P 1'
#
loop_
_entity.id
_entity.type
_entity.pdbx_description
1 polymer ?
#
loop_
_entity_poly.entity_id
_entity_poly.type
_entity_poly.pdbx_seq_one_letter_code
_entity_poly.pdbx_strand_id
1 'polypeptide(L)' 'MNAGKGEENQGIQDPAMTVFVYVNTSKQVGDAEHVKVFATTDAAETWFEENDPKDVAFECEVLE' A
#
# COMPACT_ATOMS: atom_id res chain seq x y z
N MET A 1 -1.25 -48.96 5.12
CA MET A 1 -0.59 -47.79 4.50
C MET A 1 -1.71 -46.87 4.04
N ASN A 2 -2.11 -45.90 4.87
CA ASN A 2 -3.09 -44.90 4.45
C ASN A 2 -2.30 -43.65 4.07
N ALA A 3 -2.25 -43.41 2.76
CA ALA A 3 -1.71 -42.19 2.16
C ALA A 3 -2.64 -41.02 2.47
N GLY A 4 -2.02 -39.85 2.60
CA GLY A 4 -2.59 -38.70 3.27
C GLY A 4 -3.71 -37.97 2.55
N LYS A 5 -4.30 -37.05 3.30
CA LYS A 5 -4.60 -35.71 2.82
C LYS A 5 -4.43 -34.79 4.03
N GLY A 6 -3.27 -34.12 4.07
CA GLY A 6 -3.08 -33.01 4.99
C GLY A 6 -4.14 -31.98 4.64
N GLU A 7 -4.98 -31.65 5.60
CA GLU A 7 -5.89 -30.52 5.52
C GLU A 7 -5.00 -29.27 5.56
N GLU A 8 -4.62 -28.80 4.39
CA GLU A 8 -4.07 -27.46 4.19
C GLU A 8 -5.12 -26.47 4.71
N ASN A 9 -4.93 -26.06 5.96
CA ASN A 9 -5.68 -24.96 6.55
C ASN A 9 -5.22 -23.72 5.82
N GLN A 10 -5.82 -23.46 4.66
CA GLN A 10 -5.82 -22.15 4.05
C GLN A 10 -6.58 -21.26 5.03
N GLY A 11 -5.86 -20.69 5.98
CA GLY A 11 -6.33 -19.56 6.74
C GLY A 11 -6.81 -18.56 5.71
N ILE A 12 -8.11 -18.28 5.70
CA ILE A 12 -8.62 -17.09 5.04
C ILE A 12 -8.02 -15.95 5.85
N GLN A 13 -6.79 -15.56 5.52
CA GLN A 13 -6.29 -14.25 5.88
C GLN A 13 -7.31 -13.33 5.24
N ASP A 14 -8.09 -12.61 6.05
CA ASP A 14 -8.89 -11.49 5.57
C ASP A 14 -8.04 -10.76 4.51
N PRO A 15 -8.53 -10.58 3.27
CA PRO A 15 -7.70 -10.07 2.19
C PRO A 15 -7.08 -8.77 2.69
N ALA A 16 -5.77 -8.78 2.92
CA ALA A 16 -5.07 -7.67 3.51
C ALA A 16 -5.42 -6.44 2.66
N MET A 17 -6.20 -5.51 3.22
CA MET A 17 -6.52 -4.28 2.53
C MET A 17 -5.27 -3.42 2.53
N THR A 18 -4.46 -3.58 1.49
CA THR A 18 -3.33 -2.70 1.23
C THR A 18 -3.86 -1.36 0.74
N VAL A 19 -3.45 -0.28 1.41
CA VAL A 19 -3.68 1.10 0.98
C VAL A 19 -2.33 1.78 0.79
N PHE A 20 -2.25 2.66 -0.20
CA PHE A 20 -1.03 3.39 -0.53
C PHE A 20 -1.17 4.83 -0.07
N VAL A 21 -0.16 5.36 0.63
CA VAL A 21 -0.22 6.70 1.21
C VAL A 21 0.99 7.51 0.75
N TYR A 22 0.72 8.67 0.16
CA TYR A 22 1.71 9.69 -0.15
C TYR A 22 1.65 10.80 0.90
N VAL A 23 2.81 11.25 1.37
CA VAL A 23 2.95 12.36 2.31
C VAL A 23 3.78 13.46 1.68
N ASN A 24 3.16 14.62 1.44
CA ASN A 24 3.86 15.79 0.95
C ASN A 24 4.51 16.54 2.12
N THR A 25 5.82 16.35 2.29
CA THR A 25 6.61 16.99 3.36
C THR A 25 6.83 18.49 3.13
N SER A 26 6.53 19.00 1.94
CA SER A 26 6.57 20.45 1.65
C SER A 26 5.31 21.18 2.11
N LYS A 27 4.26 20.45 2.51
CA LYS A 27 2.99 20.99 2.99
C LYS A 27 2.86 20.83 4.50
N GLN A 28 2.19 21.79 5.14
CA GLN A 28 1.93 21.73 6.57
C GLN A 28 0.88 20.67 6.91
N VAL A 29 0.98 20.10 8.12
CA VAL A 29 -0.06 19.21 8.65
C VAL A 29 -1.41 19.94 8.67
N GLY A 30 -2.43 19.31 8.08
CA GLY A 30 -3.77 19.89 7.92
C GLY A 30 -4.01 20.55 6.56
N ASP A 31 -2.99 20.69 5.70
CA ASP A 31 -3.17 21.03 4.30
C ASP A 31 -3.81 19.86 3.54
N ALA A 32 -4.75 20.15 2.63
CA ALA A 32 -5.47 19.13 1.87
C ALA A 32 -4.55 18.31 0.96
N GLU A 33 -3.38 18.85 0.61
CA GLU A 33 -2.38 18.20 -0.22
C GLU A 33 -1.25 17.55 0.60
N HIS A 34 -1.33 17.58 1.94
CA HIS A 34 -0.32 16.99 2.81
C HIS A 34 -0.33 15.46 2.79
N VAL A 35 -1.51 14.83 2.68
CA VAL A 35 -1.66 13.38 2.63
C VAL A 35 -2.60 13.00 1.50
N LYS A 36 -2.20 12.02 0.69
CA LYS A 36 -3.07 11.40 -0.31
C LYS A 36 -3.09 9.88 -0.15
N VAL A 37 -4.28 9.30 -0.21
CA VAL A 37 -4.49 7.85 0.00
C VAL A 37 -5.08 7.24 -1.26
N PHE A 38 -4.55 6.09 -1.67
CA PHE A 38 -4.98 5.34 -2.84
C PHE A 38 -5.36 3.91 -2.43
N ALA A 39 -6.38 3.38 -3.09
CA ALA A 39 -6.85 2.01 -2.86
C ALA A 39 -6.04 0.98 -3.67
N THR A 40 -5.33 1.40 -4.71
CA THR A 40 -4.58 0.52 -5.61
C THR A 40 -3.24 1.14 -5.98
N THR A 41 -2.26 0.29 -6.28
CA THR A 41 -0.92 0.70 -6.71
C THR A 41 -0.98 1.50 -8.01
N ASP A 42 -1.74 1.04 -9.00
CA ASP A 42 -1.92 1.68 -10.30
C ASP A 42 -2.42 3.14 -10.19
N ALA A 43 -3.36 3.38 -9.27
CA ALA A 43 -3.87 4.72 -9.00
C ALA A 43 -2.82 5.62 -8.33
N ALA A 44 -1.96 5.05 -7.49
CA ALA A 44 -0.84 5.78 -6.90
C ALA A 44 0.21 6.11 -7.96
N GLU A 45 0.65 5.11 -8.74
CA GLU A 45 1.67 5.26 -9.80
C GLU A 45 1.26 6.30 -10.84
N THR A 46 0.05 6.20 -11.38
CA THR A 46 -0.49 7.18 -12.35
C THR A 46 -0.48 8.59 -11.75
N TRP A 47 -0.86 8.72 -10.48
CA TRP A 47 -0.86 10.02 -9.82
C TRP A 47 0.55 10.56 -9.60
N PHE A 48 1.51 9.70 -9.24
CA PHE A 48 2.92 10.04 -9.05
C PHE A 48 3.56 10.57 -10.34
N GLU A 49 3.30 9.94 -11.48
CA GLU A 49 3.83 10.37 -12.78
C GLU A 49 3.44 11.82 -13.13
N GLU A 50 2.24 12.24 -12.71
CA GLU A 50 1.71 13.58 -13.00
C GLU A 50 2.04 14.62 -11.91
N ASN A 51 2.18 14.21 -10.64
CA ASN A 51 2.19 15.14 -9.50
C ASN A 51 3.51 15.22 -8.74
N ASP A 52 4.37 14.21 -8.83
CA ASP A 52 5.64 14.24 -8.11
C ASP A 52 6.77 14.60 -9.09
N PRO A 53 7.50 15.71 -8.89
CA PRO A 53 8.68 16.01 -9.66
C PRO A 53 9.78 15.00 -9.30
N LYS A 54 9.72 13.80 -9.90
CA LYS A 54 10.73 12.73 -9.90
C LYS A 54 11.80 12.85 -8.80
N ASP A 55 11.49 12.53 -7.53
CA ASP A 55 12.48 11.92 -6.62
C ASP A 55 12.02 11.59 -5.17
N VAL A 56 10.74 11.57 -4.78
CA VAL A 56 10.38 11.24 -3.38
C VAL A 56 9.21 10.26 -3.27
N ALA A 57 9.45 8.99 -3.57
CA ALA A 57 8.58 7.90 -3.14
C ALA A 57 9.41 6.90 -2.30
N PHE A 58 9.07 6.76 -1.02
CA PHE A 58 9.64 5.76 -0.12
C PHE A 58 8.64 4.62 0.06
N GLU A 59 9.10 3.38 -0.12
CA GLU A 59 8.35 2.18 0.23
C GLU A 59 8.53 1.91 1.73
N CYS A 60 7.43 1.65 2.45
CA CYS A 60 7.47 1.21 3.84
C CYS A 60 7.03 -0.25 3.92
N GLU A 61 7.94 -1.13 4.33
CA GLU A 61 7.60 -2.48 4.77
C GLU A 61 6.95 -2.39 6.17
N VAL A 62 5.69 -2.81 6.29
CA VAL A 62 5.01 -2.94 7.58
C VAL A 62 5.58 -4.14 8.32
N LEU A 63 6.33 -3.89 9.39
CA LEU A 63 6.75 -4.93 10.34
C LEU A 63 5.62 -5.17 11.36
N GLU A 64 5.27 -6.45 11.55
CA GLU A 64 4.24 -6.96 12.49
C GLU A 64 4.64 -6.78 13.97
#